data_AF-A0A957BKL9-F1
#
_entry.id   AF-A0A957BKL9-F1
#
_cell.length_a   1.000
_cell.length_b   1.000
_cell.length_c   1.000
_cell.angle_alpha   90.00
_cell.angle_beta   90.00
_cell.angle_gamma   90.00
#
_symmetry.space_group_name_H-M   'P 1'
#
loop_
_entity.id
_entity.type
_entity.pdbx_description
1 polymer ?
#
loop_
_entity_poly.entity_id
_entity_poly.type
_entity_poly.pdbx_seq_one_letter_code
_entity_poly.pdbx_strand_id
1 'polypeptide(L)'
;AGGIVIAAHANSSNGVAMRGLDFGGQTRIAYTQDPNLHVLEVTDLEKRGRYTTRRFFDGSKPEYPRAMRCIQGSDAHRLLRESVTAKSLGIGDRVTEILLRDASFEALAEVLKGNDLSLTRPYRGPANPIDFVQLAREEGESIVQSFHASMVQRGGYQNKVLCDICAMANGNGGTIYIGVSANPKEKPVGVRDHNGAIERLQTVISNKLTPEPHLHIDSLPSQDKQIVRITVQPGPDKPYAIDDNLFYIRDDTETSLAVRDEIVRLVTTNPEAAQADSVLPPLPPLPPIGQLSPQIVPTTSTVEETPRTGVEIVESEKRKGTYYHTVRDLRNGNLIKNVTRSSARKLWHYAITIVEEGGVPKASEIAWQGNIAVLDVRKKNDNVWYDLAMREGDTIHYFYGVTDSGLNDNWLALIEKAH
;
A
#
# COMPACT_ATOMS: atom_id res chain seq x y z
N ALA A 1 -49.58 6.64 26.16
CA ALA A 1 -49.49 6.13 24.77
C ALA A 1 -48.08 6.42 24.25
N GLY A 2 -47.29 5.40 23.92
CA GLY A 2 -45.85 5.50 23.63
C GLY A 2 -45.49 5.92 22.19
N GLY A 3 -46.30 6.76 21.54
CA GLY A 3 -46.17 7.07 20.11
C GLY A 3 -44.82 7.65 19.67
N ILE A 4 -44.57 7.59 18.36
CA ILE A 4 -43.42 8.19 17.68
C ILE A 4 -43.96 9.24 16.72
N VAL A 5 -43.31 10.40 16.68
CA VAL A 5 -43.68 11.54 15.83
C VAL A 5 -42.55 11.78 14.86
N ILE A 6 -42.87 11.66 13.57
CA ILE A 6 -41.94 11.80 12.46
C ILE A 6 -42.46 12.93 11.58
N ALA A 7 -41.63 13.94 11.32
CA ALA A 7 -41.95 14.95 10.34
C ALA A 7 -41.66 14.41 8.94
N ALA A 8 -42.72 14.09 8.20
CA ALA A 8 -42.63 13.60 6.83
C ALA A 8 -42.06 14.66 5.89
N HIS A 9 -41.20 14.22 4.96
CA HIS A 9 -40.62 14.97 3.87
C HIS A 9 -40.12 16.36 4.29
N ALA A 10 -39.42 16.44 5.43
CA ALA A 10 -39.11 17.67 6.13
C ALA A 10 -38.40 18.70 5.23
N ASN A 11 -37.55 18.26 4.30
CA ASN A 11 -36.81 19.12 3.38
C ASN A 11 -37.44 19.25 1.97
N SER A 12 -38.64 18.73 1.76
CA SER A 12 -39.39 18.83 0.49
C SER A 12 -40.19 20.13 0.39
N SER A 13 -40.86 20.34 -0.75
CA SER A 13 -41.76 21.48 -1.01
C SER A 13 -42.97 21.57 -0.07
N ASN A 14 -43.28 20.54 0.71
CA ASN A 14 -44.38 20.55 1.67
C ASN A 14 -43.89 20.26 3.11
N GLY A 15 -42.57 20.29 3.30
CA GLY A 15 -41.93 19.89 4.54
C GLY A 15 -41.79 21.01 5.58
N VAL A 16 -41.63 20.62 6.83
CA VAL A 16 -41.47 21.53 7.98
C VAL A 16 -40.15 22.31 8.00
N ALA A 17 -39.14 21.88 7.22
CA ALA A 17 -37.80 22.49 7.12
C ALA A 17 -37.57 23.28 5.81
N MET A 18 -38.64 23.60 5.09
CA MET A 18 -38.66 24.32 3.83
C MET A 18 -37.80 25.59 3.75
N ARG A 19 -37.19 25.80 2.57
CA ARG A 19 -36.73 27.09 2.05
C ARG A 19 -37.75 27.60 1.02
N GLY A 20 -38.85 28.22 1.45
CA GLY A 20 -39.82 28.78 0.49
C GLY A 20 -41.25 29.04 0.98
N LEU A 21 -41.62 28.59 2.18
CA LEU A 21 -42.86 29.04 2.84
C LEU A 21 -42.60 30.34 3.60
N ASP A 22 -43.58 31.25 3.62
CA ASP A 22 -43.57 32.53 4.38
C ASP A 22 -43.62 32.35 5.91
N PHE A 23 -43.07 31.26 6.42
CA PHE A 23 -42.81 31.10 7.85
C PHE A 23 -41.53 31.82 8.24
N GLY A 24 -41.61 32.67 9.26
CA GLY A 24 -40.43 33.29 9.89
C GLY A 24 -39.46 32.24 10.45
N GLY A 25 -38.17 32.59 10.53
CA GLY A 25 -37.11 31.67 10.96
C GLY A 25 -37.36 31.06 12.35
N GLN A 26 -37.97 31.81 13.27
CA GLN A 26 -38.32 31.34 14.61
C GLN A 26 -39.37 30.21 14.60
N THR A 27 -40.38 30.31 13.74
CA THR A 27 -41.43 29.28 13.61
C THR A 27 -40.86 27.96 13.08
N ARG A 28 -39.90 28.03 12.15
CA ARG A 28 -39.22 26.83 11.62
C ARG A 28 -38.38 26.12 12.68
N ILE A 29 -37.67 26.89 13.51
CA ILE A 29 -36.92 26.35 14.64
C ILE A 29 -37.89 25.68 15.62
N ALA A 30 -39.00 26.34 15.98
CA ALA A 30 -39.98 25.80 16.92
C ALA A 30 -40.52 24.43 16.48
N TYR A 31 -40.89 24.27 15.21
CA TYR A 31 -41.41 22.99 14.71
C TYR A 31 -40.35 21.90 14.59
N THR A 32 -39.14 22.24 14.14
CA THR A 32 -38.09 21.24 13.90
C THR A 32 -37.30 20.87 15.16
N GLN A 33 -37.41 21.65 16.23
CA GLN A 33 -36.73 21.41 17.51
C GLN A 33 -37.70 21.09 18.65
N ASP A 34 -39.00 20.93 18.37
CA ASP A 34 -40.00 20.56 19.39
C ASP A 34 -39.60 19.26 20.11
N PRO A 35 -39.64 19.21 21.46
CA PRO A 35 -39.27 18.02 22.22
C PRO A 35 -40.10 16.77 21.87
N ASN A 36 -41.33 16.95 21.41
CA ASN A 36 -42.22 15.86 21.00
C ASN A 36 -42.00 15.43 19.55
N LEU A 37 -41.21 16.16 18.77
CA LEU A 37 -40.75 15.71 17.46
C LEU A 37 -39.52 14.83 17.63
N HIS A 38 -39.61 13.58 17.16
CA HIS A 38 -38.56 12.59 17.40
C HIS A 38 -37.63 12.44 16.20
N VAL A 39 -38.17 12.49 14.98
CA VAL A 39 -37.42 12.18 13.75
C VAL A 39 -37.83 13.10 12.61
N LEU A 40 -36.86 13.45 11.75
CA LEU A 40 -37.08 14.11 10.48
C LEU A 40 -36.92 13.09 9.35
N GLU A 41 -37.96 12.91 8.53
CA GLU A 41 -37.85 12.13 7.30
C GLU A 41 -37.38 13.08 6.18
N VAL A 42 -36.26 12.76 5.54
CA VAL A 42 -35.56 13.63 4.60
C VAL A 42 -35.31 12.91 3.29
N THR A 43 -35.35 13.67 2.20
CA THR A 43 -35.21 13.15 0.83
C THR A 43 -33.77 13.05 0.34
N ASP A 44 -32.79 13.55 1.12
CA ASP A 44 -31.39 13.68 0.74
C ASP A 44 -30.42 12.90 1.64
N LEU A 45 -30.90 11.91 2.41
CA LEU A 45 -30.10 11.18 3.39
C LEU A 45 -28.88 10.45 2.78
N GLU A 46 -28.97 10.02 1.52
CA GLU A 46 -27.90 9.37 0.79
C GLU A 46 -26.81 10.32 0.28
N LYS A 47 -27.12 11.62 0.14
CA LYS A 47 -26.17 12.59 -0.41
C LYS A 47 -25.03 12.84 0.58
N ARG A 48 -23.82 13.01 0.05
CA ARG A 48 -22.64 13.46 0.83
C ARG A 48 -22.34 14.91 0.48
N GLY A 49 -22.22 15.77 1.48
CA GLY A 49 -21.88 17.18 1.26
C GLY A 49 -22.14 18.08 2.47
N ARG A 50 -21.63 19.31 2.39
CA ARG A 50 -21.76 20.34 3.43
C ARG A 50 -23.21 20.83 3.59
N TYR A 51 -24.03 20.72 2.56
CA TYR A 51 -25.40 21.24 2.50
C TYR A 51 -26.48 20.18 2.72
N THR A 52 -26.14 19.05 3.33
CA THR A 52 -27.10 17.96 3.58
C THR A 52 -27.97 18.25 4.79
N THR A 53 -29.24 17.83 4.75
CA THR A 53 -30.18 18.05 5.86
C THR A 53 -29.69 17.42 7.16
N ARG A 54 -29.07 16.23 7.09
CA ARG A 54 -28.45 15.57 8.25
C ARG A 54 -27.38 16.41 8.94
N ARG A 55 -26.55 17.13 8.17
CA ARG A 55 -25.53 18.04 8.71
C ARG A 55 -26.12 19.34 9.24
N PHE A 56 -27.26 19.76 8.71
CA PHE A 56 -27.91 20.99 9.17
C PHE A 56 -28.49 20.82 10.58
N PHE A 57 -29.03 19.65 10.89
CA PHE A 57 -29.65 19.31 12.18
C PHE A 57 -28.76 18.41 13.06
N ASP A 58 -27.43 18.54 12.98
CA ASP A 58 -26.50 17.76 13.79
C ASP A 58 -26.23 18.36 15.19
N GLY A 59 -26.87 19.49 15.52
CA GLY A 59 -26.68 20.21 16.77
C GLY A 59 -25.53 21.22 16.76
N SER A 60 -24.77 21.31 15.66
CA SER A 60 -23.63 22.24 15.56
C SER A 60 -24.03 23.72 15.42
N LYS A 61 -25.30 23.99 15.11
CA LYS A 61 -25.81 25.34 14.89
C LYS A 61 -26.41 25.91 16.16
N PRO A 62 -26.03 27.14 16.58
CA PRO A 62 -26.60 27.78 17.76
C PRO A 62 -28.14 27.88 17.73
N GLU A 63 -28.72 28.07 16.54
CA GLU A 63 -30.18 28.17 16.37
C GLU A 63 -30.89 26.81 16.36
N TYR A 64 -30.16 25.70 16.19
CA TYR A 64 -30.68 24.32 16.17
C TYR A 64 -29.84 23.44 17.10
N PRO A 65 -29.89 23.67 18.42
CA PRO A 65 -28.99 23.02 19.38
C PRO A 65 -29.31 21.54 19.61
N ARG A 66 -30.54 21.09 19.33
CA ARG A 66 -30.94 19.69 19.45
C ARG A 66 -30.65 18.97 18.15
N ALA A 67 -29.69 18.03 18.21
CA ALA A 67 -29.41 17.14 17.10
C ALA A 67 -30.66 16.28 16.80
N MET A 68 -31.14 16.36 15.57
CA MET A 68 -32.32 15.60 15.12
C MET A 68 -31.88 14.35 14.36
N ARG A 69 -32.53 13.23 14.64
CA ARG A 69 -32.35 12.02 13.84
C ARG A 69 -33.01 12.21 12.47
N CYS A 70 -32.24 12.04 11.41
CA CYS A 70 -32.74 12.04 10.04
C CYS A 70 -32.85 10.61 9.50
N ILE A 71 -34.03 10.25 9.02
CA ILE A 71 -34.30 8.99 8.30
C ILE A 71 -34.79 9.30 6.88
N GLN A 72 -34.89 8.29 6.03
CA GLN A 72 -35.54 8.40 4.72
C GLN A 72 -36.55 7.26 4.55
N GLY A 73 -37.67 7.58 3.90
CA GLY A 73 -38.65 6.60 3.43
C GLY A 73 -38.66 6.48 1.91
N SER A 74 -39.20 5.36 1.44
CA SER A 74 -39.62 5.24 0.04
C SER A 74 -40.96 5.95 -0.11
N ASP A 75 -40.95 7.15 -0.69
CA ASP A 75 -42.17 7.86 -1.11
C ASP A 75 -42.77 7.15 -2.33
N ALA A 76 -43.30 5.95 -2.07
CA ALA A 76 -43.63 4.97 -3.08
C ALA A 76 -44.91 5.38 -3.82
N HIS A 77 -44.76 5.68 -5.10
CA HIS A 77 -45.87 5.97 -6.00
C HIS A 77 -46.25 4.73 -6.85
N ARG A 78 -45.49 3.65 -6.71
CA ARG A 78 -45.65 2.37 -7.42
C ARG A 78 -45.24 1.22 -6.50
N LEU A 79 -45.63 -0.01 -6.85
CA LEU A 79 -45.13 -1.21 -6.15
C LEU A 79 -43.67 -1.47 -6.49
N LEU A 80 -43.33 -1.39 -7.78
CA LEU A 80 -41.97 -1.58 -8.30
C LEU A 80 -41.52 -0.34 -9.07
N ARG A 81 -40.24 -0.02 -8.92
CA ARG A 81 -39.59 1.02 -9.70
C ARG A 81 -39.42 0.55 -11.14
N GLU A 82 -39.73 1.41 -12.10
CA GLU A 82 -39.60 1.09 -13.53
C GLU A 82 -38.14 1.01 -13.98
N SER A 83 -37.27 1.86 -13.43
CA SER A 83 -35.83 1.84 -13.66
C SER A 83 -35.09 2.60 -12.55
N VAL A 84 -33.78 2.38 -12.40
CA VAL A 84 -32.93 3.05 -11.38
C VAL A 84 -32.92 4.58 -11.54
N THR A 85 -33.24 5.10 -12.73
CA THR A 85 -33.30 6.54 -13.03
C THR A 85 -34.71 7.12 -12.99
N ALA A 86 -35.74 6.28 -12.86
CA ALA A 86 -37.14 6.73 -12.80
C ALA A 86 -37.39 7.60 -11.56
N LYS A 87 -38.12 8.70 -11.74
CA LYS A 87 -38.44 9.64 -10.65
C LYS A 87 -39.43 9.05 -9.63
N SER A 88 -40.38 8.25 -10.08
CA SER A 88 -41.33 7.56 -9.20
C SER A 88 -40.68 6.36 -8.53
N LEU A 89 -40.69 6.35 -7.20
CA LEU A 89 -40.13 5.28 -6.37
C LEU A 89 -41.16 4.15 -6.19
N GLY A 90 -40.63 2.93 -6.06
CA GLY A 90 -41.28 1.73 -5.59
C GLY A 90 -41.17 1.56 -4.06
N ILE A 91 -41.83 0.54 -3.53
CA ILE A 91 -41.70 0.17 -2.11
C ILE A 91 -40.29 -0.38 -1.88
N GLY A 92 -39.54 0.22 -0.94
CA GLY A 92 -38.21 -0.25 -0.55
C GLY A 92 -37.05 0.31 -1.40
N ASP A 93 -37.30 1.26 -2.30
CA ASP A 93 -36.24 1.91 -3.08
C ASP A 93 -35.31 2.81 -2.25
N ARG A 94 -35.84 3.36 -1.16
CA ARG A 94 -35.10 4.14 -0.15
C ARG A 94 -35.36 3.53 1.20
N VAL A 95 -34.30 2.98 1.78
CA VAL A 95 -34.36 2.27 3.06
C VAL A 95 -33.43 2.96 4.06
N THR A 96 -33.88 3.02 5.31
CA THR A 96 -33.05 3.37 6.46
C THR A 96 -32.83 2.10 7.26
N GLU A 97 -31.56 1.76 7.50
CA GLU A 97 -31.21 0.69 8.43
C GLU A 97 -31.21 1.26 9.85
N ILE A 98 -31.85 0.54 10.77
CA ILE A 98 -31.92 0.86 12.19
C ILE A 98 -31.39 -0.34 12.96
N LEU A 99 -30.33 -0.15 13.75
CA LEU A 99 -29.79 -1.18 14.61
C LEU A 99 -30.65 -1.31 15.86
N LEU A 100 -31.33 -2.45 16.00
CA LEU A 100 -32.23 -2.75 17.12
C LEU A 100 -31.70 -3.94 17.92
N ARG A 101 -31.95 -3.93 19.23
CA ARG A 101 -31.64 -5.08 20.10
C ARG A 101 -32.59 -6.27 19.84
N ASP A 102 -33.85 -5.97 19.55
CA ASP A 102 -34.92 -6.91 19.22
C ASP A 102 -35.95 -6.23 18.30
N ALA A 103 -36.69 -7.00 17.50
CA ALA A 103 -37.66 -6.49 16.53
C ALA A 103 -39.00 -6.12 17.21
N SER A 104 -38.97 -5.13 18.11
CA SER A 104 -40.15 -4.63 18.82
C SER A 104 -40.34 -3.13 18.63
N PHE A 105 -41.58 -2.67 18.84
CA PHE A 105 -41.90 -1.24 18.86
C PHE A 105 -41.13 -0.50 19.97
N GLU A 106 -40.91 -1.14 21.11
CA GLU A 106 -40.18 -0.56 22.24
C GLU A 106 -38.71 -0.29 21.87
N ALA A 107 -38.02 -1.28 21.30
CA ALA A 107 -36.65 -1.12 20.82
C ALA A 107 -36.56 -0.04 19.71
N LEU A 108 -37.53 0.00 18.79
CA LEU A 108 -37.58 1.03 17.76
C LEU A 108 -37.80 2.43 18.36
N ALA A 109 -38.71 2.56 19.32
CA ALA A 109 -38.99 3.82 20.00
C ALA A 109 -37.78 4.29 20.82
N GLU A 110 -37.07 3.39 21.51
CA GLU A 110 -35.83 3.70 22.21
C GLU A 110 -34.78 4.30 21.27
N VAL A 111 -34.54 3.67 20.11
CA VAL A 111 -33.56 4.18 19.13
C VAL A 111 -34.00 5.51 18.52
N LEU A 112 -35.26 5.64 18.10
CA LEU A 112 -35.75 6.86 17.45
C LEU A 112 -35.88 8.05 18.41
N LYS A 113 -36.09 7.81 19.71
CA LYS A 113 -36.13 8.86 20.76
C LYS A 113 -34.76 9.15 21.36
N GLY A 114 -33.83 8.20 21.26
CA GLY A 114 -32.48 8.31 21.82
C GLY A 114 -31.55 9.20 21.00
N ASN A 115 -30.49 9.67 21.68
CA ASN A 115 -29.52 10.60 21.12
C ASN A 115 -28.37 9.92 20.34
N ASP A 116 -28.30 8.58 20.33
CA ASP A 116 -27.26 7.86 19.59
C ASP A 116 -27.58 7.79 18.09
N LEU A 117 -27.20 8.84 17.36
CA LEU A 117 -27.44 8.97 15.93
C LEU A 117 -26.67 7.95 15.07
N SER A 118 -25.74 7.18 15.66
CA SER A 118 -24.97 6.14 14.95
C SER A 118 -25.80 4.90 14.63
N LEU A 119 -26.87 4.65 15.40
CA LEU A 119 -27.77 3.49 15.26
C LEU A 119 -28.65 3.53 14.00
N THR A 120 -28.58 4.61 13.20
CA THR A 120 -29.32 4.74 11.95
C THR A 120 -28.43 5.18 10.80
N ARG A 121 -28.57 4.52 9.65
CA ARG A 121 -27.86 4.89 8.42
C ARG A 121 -28.71 4.62 7.17
N PRO A 122 -28.51 5.38 6.07
CA PRO A 122 -29.11 5.01 4.80
C PRO A 122 -28.58 3.65 4.35
N TYR A 123 -29.48 2.78 3.87
CA TYR A 123 -29.09 1.54 3.20
C TYR A 123 -28.32 1.89 1.93
N ARG A 124 -27.14 1.31 1.73
CA ARG A 124 -26.28 1.54 0.55
C ARG A 124 -26.10 0.28 -0.29
N GLY A 125 -27.04 -0.65 -0.19
CA GLY A 125 -26.86 -2.00 -0.69
C GLY A 125 -26.09 -2.89 0.30
N PRO A 126 -25.89 -4.18 -0.03
CA PRO A 126 -24.91 -4.99 0.68
C PRO A 126 -23.56 -4.29 0.60
N ALA A 127 -22.79 -4.28 1.69
CA ALA A 127 -21.42 -3.80 1.64
C ALA A 127 -20.71 -4.55 0.52
N ASN A 128 -20.23 -3.83 -0.51
CA ASN A 128 -19.44 -4.46 -1.56
C ASN A 128 -18.29 -5.19 -0.87
N PRO A 129 -18.10 -6.50 -1.11
CA PRO A 129 -16.95 -7.21 -0.58
C PRO A 129 -15.70 -6.42 -0.92
N ILE A 130 -14.87 -6.12 0.08
CA ILE A 130 -13.60 -5.44 -0.17
C ILE A 130 -12.78 -6.37 -1.04
N ASP A 131 -12.50 -5.94 -2.28
CA ASP A 131 -11.64 -6.68 -3.20
C ASP A 131 -10.18 -6.41 -2.83
N PHE A 132 -9.65 -7.24 -1.94
CA PHE A 132 -8.25 -7.15 -1.49
C PHE A 132 -7.25 -7.30 -2.64
N VAL A 133 -7.61 -8.01 -3.71
CA VAL A 133 -6.76 -8.15 -4.89
C VAL A 133 -6.70 -6.82 -5.63
N GLN A 134 -7.82 -6.10 -5.75
CA GLN A 134 -7.82 -4.79 -6.37
C GLN A 134 -7.03 -3.76 -5.57
N LEU A 135 -7.16 -3.77 -4.23
CA LEU A 135 -6.35 -2.91 -3.36
C LEU A 135 -4.84 -3.18 -3.54
N ALA A 136 -4.44 -4.45 -3.55
CA ALA A 136 -3.05 -4.83 -3.79
C ALA A 136 -2.55 -4.31 -5.16
N ARG A 137 -3.38 -4.40 -6.21
CA ARG A 137 -3.01 -3.90 -7.55
C ARG A 137 -2.89 -2.37 -7.60
N GLU A 138 -3.64 -1.65 -6.77
CA GLU A 138 -3.53 -0.19 -6.63
C GLU A 138 -2.24 0.21 -5.91
N GLU A 139 -1.77 -0.59 -4.94
CA GLU A 139 -0.46 -0.42 -4.30
C GLU A 139 0.71 -0.75 -5.25
N GLY A 140 0.53 -1.71 -6.15
CA GLY A 140 1.51 -2.07 -7.19
C GLY A 140 2.51 -3.15 -6.78
N GLU A 141 3.47 -3.45 -7.67
CA GLU A 141 4.54 -4.43 -7.39
C GLU A 141 5.56 -3.86 -6.42
N SER A 142 6.07 -4.73 -5.54
CA SER A 142 7.08 -4.37 -4.55
C SER A 142 7.97 -5.56 -4.21
N ILE A 143 8.90 -5.36 -3.27
CA ILE A 143 9.82 -6.41 -2.82
C ILE A 143 9.08 -7.58 -2.17
N VAL A 144 7.89 -7.33 -1.62
CA VAL A 144 7.03 -8.32 -0.97
C VAL A 144 5.77 -8.64 -1.79
N GLN A 145 5.60 -8.08 -2.99
CA GLN A 145 4.39 -8.25 -3.79
C GLN A 145 4.68 -8.43 -5.28
N SER A 146 4.15 -9.50 -5.88
CA SER A 146 4.25 -9.72 -7.35
C SER A 146 2.95 -10.23 -7.97
N PHE A 147 2.75 -9.92 -9.26
CA PHE A 147 1.54 -10.26 -10.01
C PHE A 147 1.89 -11.04 -11.29
N HIS A 148 1.22 -12.17 -11.49
CA HIS A 148 1.38 -13.01 -12.67
C HIS A 148 0.04 -13.20 -13.38
N ALA A 149 -0.04 -12.81 -14.65
CA ALA A 149 -1.28 -12.95 -15.44
C ALA A 149 -1.66 -14.42 -15.70
N SER A 150 -0.69 -15.33 -15.69
CA SER A 150 -0.85 -16.75 -15.97
C SER A 150 0.26 -17.58 -15.33
N MET A 151 0.03 -18.89 -15.19
CA MET A 151 0.97 -19.87 -14.62
C MET A 151 1.22 -21.06 -15.56
N VAL A 152 0.87 -20.95 -16.84
CA VAL A 152 1.02 -22.05 -17.79
C VAL A 152 2.49 -22.47 -17.91
N GLN A 153 2.76 -23.78 -17.81
CA GLN A 153 4.11 -24.35 -17.89
C GLN A 153 4.77 -24.06 -19.25
N ARG A 154 4.00 -24.14 -20.34
CA ARG A 154 4.44 -23.69 -21.67
C ARG A 154 4.56 -22.17 -21.69
N GLY A 155 5.78 -21.66 -21.86
CA GLY A 155 6.09 -20.23 -21.92
C GLY A 155 6.88 -19.69 -20.72
N GLY A 156 7.29 -20.53 -19.76
CA GLY A 156 8.17 -20.13 -18.65
C GLY A 156 7.51 -19.30 -17.55
N TYR A 157 6.19 -19.07 -17.62
CA TYR A 157 5.45 -18.35 -16.57
C TYR A 157 5.51 -19.06 -15.23
N GLN A 158 5.39 -20.39 -15.22
CA GLN A 158 5.55 -21.20 -14.01
C GLN A 158 6.94 -21.02 -13.39
N ASN A 159 8.00 -20.97 -14.20
CA ASN A 159 9.35 -20.75 -13.69
C ASN A 159 9.49 -19.37 -13.06
N LYS A 160 8.88 -18.32 -13.63
CA LYS A 160 8.90 -16.98 -13.02
C LYS A 160 8.24 -16.95 -11.65
N VAL A 161 7.10 -17.64 -11.49
CA VAL A 161 6.42 -17.77 -10.19
C VAL A 161 7.33 -18.48 -9.18
N LEU A 162 8.01 -19.57 -9.59
CA LEU A 162 8.94 -20.28 -8.71
C LEU A 162 10.16 -19.42 -8.32
N CYS A 163 10.70 -18.64 -9.27
CA CYS A 163 11.78 -17.70 -8.98
C CYS A 163 11.35 -16.65 -7.93
N ASP A 164 10.15 -16.10 -8.06
CA ASP A 164 9.60 -15.14 -7.09
C ASP A 164 9.40 -15.78 -5.71
N ILE A 165 8.88 -17.01 -5.65
CA ILE A 165 8.72 -17.75 -4.39
C ILE A 165 10.09 -17.96 -3.72
N CYS A 166 11.09 -18.42 -4.47
CA CYS A 166 12.46 -18.61 -3.98
C CYS A 166 13.03 -17.30 -3.43
N ALA A 167 12.87 -16.22 -4.19
CA ALA A 167 13.37 -14.91 -3.80
C ALA A 167 12.69 -14.33 -2.56
N MET A 168 11.36 -14.47 -2.45
CA MET A 168 10.60 -14.02 -1.29
C MET A 168 10.92 -14.86 -0.05
N ALA A 169 11.12 -16.18 -0.18
CA ALA A 169 11.54 -17.06 0.91
C ALA A 169 12.94 -16.70 1.44
N ASN A 170 13.88 -16.34 0.54
CA ASN A 170 15.21 -15.83 0.91
C ASN A 170 15.16 -14.42 1.52
N GLY A 171 14.13 -13.63 1.18
CA GLY A 171 13.91 -12.27 1.69
C GLY A 171 13.05 -12.20 2.96
N ASN A 172 12.14 -11.23 2.99
CA ASN A 172 11.23 -10.96 4.11
C ASN A 172 9.85 -11.64 3.95
N GLY A 173 9.75 -12.65 3.08
CA GLY A 173 8.48 -13.20 2.64
C GLY A 173 7.76 -12.28 1.64
N GLY A 174 6.49 -12.57 1.38
CA GLY A 174 5.67 -11.79 0.47
C GLY A 174 4.39 -12.48 0.03
N THR A 175 3.65 -11.80 -0.85
CA THR A 175 2.40 -12.30 -1.43
C THR A 175 2.48 -12.24 -2.95
N ILE A 176 2.14 -13.34 -3.60
CA ILE A 176 2.12 -13.48 -5.06
C ILE A 176 0.69 -13.71 -5.50
N TYR A 177 0.21 -12.95 -6.48
CA TYR A 177 -1.12 -13.09 -7.05
C TYR A 177 -1.05 -13.64 -8.48
N ILE A 178 -1.78 -14.73 -8.75
CA ILE A 178 -1.83 -15.41 -10.04
C ILE A 178 -3.22 -15.28 -10.66
N GLY A 179 -3.27 -14.87 -11.93
CA GLY A 179 -4.49 -14.60 -12.69
C GLY A 179 -4.78 -13.10 -12.84
N VAL A 180 -3.84 -12.23 -12.46
CA VAL A 180 -3.93 -10.76 -12.52
C VAL A 180 -2.64 -10.17 -13.04
N SER A 181 -2.73 -9.03 -13.73
CA SER A 181 -1.57 -8.21 -14.06
C SER A 181 -1.36 -7.13 -12.98
N ALA A 182 -0.12 -6.64 -12.89
CA ALA A 182 0.27 -5.55 -12.01
C ALA A 182 -0.46 -4.22 -12.30
N ASN A 183 -0.99 -4.04 -13.52
CA ASN A 183 -1.70 -2.82 -13.90
C ASN A 183 -3.14 -2.84 -13.35
N PRO A 184 -3.53 -1.97 -12.41
CA PRO A 184 -4.86 -1.99 -11.78
C PRO A 184 -6.02 -1.69 -12.74
N LYS A 185 -5.74 -1.09 -13.90
CA LYS A 185 -6.76 -0.73 -14.92
C LYS A 185 -7.14 -1.91 -15.81
N GLU A 186 -6.30 -2.93 -15.90
CA GLU A 186 -6.59 -4.11 -16.69
C GLU A 186 -7.60 -5.02 -15.99
N LYS A 187 -8.38 -5.77 -16.77
CA LYS A 187 -9.29 -6.75 -16.17
C LYS A 187 -8.50 -7.97 -15.72
N PRO A 188 -8.79 -8.55 -14.54
CA PRO A 188 -8.22 -9.83 -14.13
C PRO A 188 -8.43 -10.89 -15.22
N VAL A 189 -7.43 -11.74 -15.46
CA VAL A 189 -7.55 -12.87 -16.41
C VAL A 189 -8.32 -14.01 -15.77
N GLY A 190 -8.03 -14.28 -14.49
CA GLY A 190 -8.60 -15.35 -13.69
C GLY A 190 -7.98 -16.73 -13.94
N VAL A 191 -8.06 -17.59 -12.94
CA VAL A 191 -7.65 -19.00 -13.01
C VAL A 191 -8.92 -19.86 -13.05
N ARG A 192 -9.15 -20.56 -14.17
CA ARG A 192 -10.38 -21.37 -14.37
C ARG A 192 -10.45 -22.60 -13.47
N ASP A 193 -9.32 -23.27 -13.27
CA ASP A 193 -9.18 -24.45 -12.41
C ASP A 193 -8.23 -24.10 -11.25
N HIS A 194 -8.74 -23.31 -10.29
CA HIS A 194 -7.94 -22.82 -9.18
C HIS A 194 -7.51 -23.97 -8.25
N ASN A 195 -8.39 -24.94 -7.95
CA ASN A 195 -8.04 -26.06 -7.06
C ASN A 195 -6.94 -26.94 -7.68
N GLY A 196 -7.07 -27.35 -8.94
CA GLY A 196 -6.03 -28.13 -9.61
C GLY A 196 -4.74 -27.31 -9.86
N ALA A 197 -4.83 -25.99 -9.96
CA ALA A 197 -3.65 -25.11 -10.00
C ALA A 197 -2.89 -25.10 -8.66
N ILE A 198 -3.61 -25.06 -7.53
CA ILE A 198 -3.02 -25.07 -6.18
C ILE A 198 -2.25 -26.38 -5.93
N GLU A 199 -2.86 -27.53 -6.21
CA GLU A 199 -2.21 -28.84 -6.05
C GLU A 199 -0.96 -29.00 -6.92
N ARG A 200 -1.04 -28.53 -8.18
CA ARG A 200 0.13 -28.52 -9.09
C ARG A 200 1.25 -27.61 -8.58
N LEU A 201 0.92 -26.45 -8.03
CA LEU A 201 1.92 -25.56 -7.45
C LEU A 201 2.59 -26.20 -6.24
N GLN A 202 1.83 -26.77 -5.31
CA GLN A 202 2.39 -27.46 -4.14
C GLN A 202 3.32 -28.60 -4.55
N THR A 203 2.92 -29.41 -5.53
CA THR A 203 3.74 -30.51 -6.05
C THR A 203 5.03 -30.00 -6.70
N VAL A 204 4.96 -28.91 -7.47
CA VAL A 204 6.14 -28.39 -8.17
C VAL A 204 7.08 -27.66 -7.21
N ILE A 205 6.54 -26.96 -6.22
CA ILE A 205 7.32 -26.28 -5.19
C ILE A 205 8.08 -27.31 -4.34
N SER A 206 7.40 -28.31 -3.79
CA SER A 206 8.05 -29.37 -2.98
C SER A 206 9.13 -30.16 -3.75
N ASN A 207 8.96 -30.36 -5.05
CA ASN A 207 9.94 -31.09 -5.87
C ASN A 207 11.15 -30.25 -6.30
N LYS A 208 10.99 -28.92 -6.45
CA LYS A 208 12.03 -28.05 -7.01
C LYS A 208 12.71 -27.15 -5.99
N LEU A 209 12.04 -26.79 -4.90
CA LEU A 209 12.57 -25.89 -3.87
C LEU A 209 13.10 -26.70 -2.69
N THR A 210 14.38 -26.49 -2.40
CA THR A 210 15.09 -27.13 -1.29
C THR A 210 15.73 -26.02 -0.44
N PRO A 211 15.51 -25.95 0.89
CA PRO A 211 14.53 -26.68 1.71
C PRO A 211 13.06 -26.36 1.37
N GLU A 212 12.10 -27.11 1.92
CA GLU A 212 10.66 -26.86 1.64
C GLU A 212 10.20 -25.55 2.30
N PRO A 213 9.75 -24.54 1.50
CA PRO A 213 9.38 -23.24 2.06
C PRO A 213 7.99 -23.27 2.72
N HIS A 214 7.85 -22.54 3.84
CA HIS A 214 6.57 -22.34 4.51
C HIS A 214 5.69 -21.37 3.71
N LEU A 215 4.66 -21.91 3.04
CA LEU A 215 3.75 -21.16 2.20
C LEU A 215 2.29 -21.53 2.44
N HIS A 216 1.42 -20.55 2.26
CA HIS A 216 -0.03 -20.71 2.27
C HIS A 216 -0.57 -20.35 0.89
N ILE A 217 -1.33 -21.24 0.26
CA ILE A 217 -1.96 -20.98 -1.04
C ILE A 217 -3.48 -20.99 -0.87
N ASP A 218 -4.15 -19.94 -1.32
CA ASP A 218 -5.59 -19.81 -1.30
C ASP A 218 -6.15 -19.17 -2.58
N SER A 219 -7.48 -19.21 -2.75
CA SER A 219 -8.17 -18.58 -3.86
C SER A 219 -9.06 -17.45 -3.38
N LEU A 220 -8.94 -16.27 -3.99
CA LEU A 220 -9.74 -15.10 -3.70
C LEU A 220 -10.60 -14.70 -4.91
N PRO A 221 -11.90 -14.38 -4.72
CA PRO A 221 -12.71 -13.80 -5.77
C PRO A 221 -12.33 -12.32 -6.00
N SER A 222 -12.13 -11.94 -7.25
CA SER A 222 -11.93 -10.54 -7.69
C SER A 222 -12.59 -10.33 -9.05
N GLN A 223 -13.45 -9.31 -9.16
CA GLN A 223 -14.20 -8.95 -10.36
C GLN A 223 -14.81 -10.17 -11.11
N ASP A 224 -15.56 -11.01 -10.40
CA ASP A 224 -16.20 -12.25 -10.89
C ASP A 224 -15.24 -13.35 -11.38
N LYS A 225 -13.96 -13.28 -11.00
CA LYS A 225 -12.94 -14.27 -11.33
C LYS A 225 -12.22 -14.77 -10.09
N GLN A 226 -11.73 -16.01 -10.15
CA GLN A 226 -10.93 -16.61 -9.09
C GLN A 226 -9.44 -16.33 -9.33
N ILE A 227 -8.78 -15.74 -8.35
CA ILE A 227 -7.36 -15.42 -8.34
C ILE A 227 -6.68 -16.31 -7.30
N VAL A 228 -5.55 -16.90 -7.64
CA VAL A 228 -4.78 -17.70 -6.68
C VAL A 228 -3.79 -16.77 -5.99
N ARG A 229 -3.80 -16.76 -4.66
CA ARG A 229 -2.86 -16.02 -3.82
C ARG A 229 -1.92 -17.01 -3.14
N ILE A 230 -0.63 -16.70 -3.17
CA ILE A 230 0.42 -17.45 -2.48
C ILE A 230 1.06 -16.50 -1.48
N THR A 231 0.93 -16.81 -0.19
CA THR A 231 1.62 -16.10 0.88
C THR A 231 2.85 -16.89 1.27
N VAL A 232 4.02 -16.33 1.02
CA VAL A 232 5.34 -16.89 1.34
C VAL A 232 5.81 -16.29 2.65
N GLN A 233 6.11 -17.13 3.64
CA GLN A 233 6.70 -16.67 4.89
C GLN A 233 8.24 -16.58 4.74
N PRO A 234 8.90 -15.67 5.48
CA PRO A 234 10.35 -15.72 5.61
C PRO A 234 10.75 -17.06 6.22
N GLY A 235 11.47 -17.86 5.45
CA GLY A 235 11.87 -19.19 5.89
C GLY A 235 13.05 -19.14 6.88
N PRO A 236 13.08 -20.01 7.90
CA PRO A 236 14.20 -20.08 8.85
C PRO A 236 15.44 -20.73 8.22
N ASP A 237 15.25 -21.66 7.28
CA ASP A 237 16.36 -22.43 6.68
C ASP A 237 16.90 -21.77 5.40
N LYS A 238 17.42 -20.54 5.51
CA LYS A 238 18.08 -19.88 4.38
C LYS A 238 19.47 -20.49 4.15
N PRO A 239 19.92 -20.67 2.89
CA PRO A 239 19.27 -20.22 1.65
C PRO A 239 18.37 -21.29 0.99
N TYR A 240 17.23 -20.84 0.45
CA TYR A 240 16.35 -21.63 -0.42
C TYR A 240 16.87 -21.60 -1.85
N ALA A 241 16.94 -22.78 -2.49
CA ALA A 241 17.41 -22.97 -3.85
C ALA A 241 16.35 -23.65 -4.72
N ILE A 242 16.31 -23.29 -6.00
CA ILE A 242 15.60 -24.04 -7.04
C ILE A 242 16.59 -25.03 -7.67
N ASP A 243 16.16 -26.29 -7.86
CA ASP A 243 16.97 -27.36 -8.46
C ASP A 243 18.36 -27.48 -7.77
N ASP A 244 18.38 -27.27 -6.44
CA ASP A 244 19.52 -27.33 -5.51
C ASP A 244 20.67 -26.32 -5.71
N ASN A 245 20.70 -25.55 -6.81
CA ASN A 245 21.83 -24.65 -7.11
C ASN A 245 21.44 -23.24 -7.58
N LEU A 246 20.16 -22.97 -7.84
CA LEU A 246 19.68 -21.66 -8.30
C LEU A 246 19.08 -20.87 -7.15
N PHE A 247 19.86 -19.93 -6.62
CA PHE A 247 19.42 -19.00 -5.58
C PHE A 247 18.87 -17.73 -6.23
N TYR A 248 17.67 -17.31 -5.84
CA TYR A 248 17.07 -16.07 -6.31
C TYR A 248 16.91 -15.06 -5.18
N ILE A 249 17.06 -13.79 -5.53
CA ILE A 249 16.81 -12.63 -4.66
C ILE A 249 15.95 -11.63 -5.44
N ARG A 250 15.07 -10.94 -4.73
CA ARG A 250 14.19 -9.91 -5.27
C ARG A 250 14.63 -8.57 -4.73
N ASP A 251 14.98 -7.67 -5.65
CA ASP A 251 15.26 -6.28 -5.34
C ASP A 251 14.15 -5.43 -5.90
N ASP A 252 13.40 -4.78 -5.00
CA ASP A 252 12.33 -3.87 -5.37
C ASP A 252 11.26 -4.61 -6.21
N THR A 253 11.28 -4.50 -7.54
CA THR A 253 10.31 -5.20 -8.42
C THR A 253 10.92 -6.33 -9.26
N GLU A 254 12.24 -6.49 -9.28
CA GLU A 254 12.93 -7.44 -10.16
C GLU A 254 13.49 -8.64 -9.39
N THR A 255 13.22 -9.83 -9.89
CA THR A 255 13.73 -11.09 -9.34
C THR A 255 14.88 -11.60 -10.20
N SER A 256 16.02 -11.90 -9.58
CA SER A 256 17.25 -12.28 -10.30
C SER A 256 18.08 -13.30 -9.53
N LEU A 257 19.05 -13.92 -10.20
CA LEU A 257 19.97 -14.86 -9.56
C LEU A 257 20.85 -14.14 -8.54
N ALA A 258 21.07 -14.79 -7.40
CA ALA A 258 21.95 -14.30 -6.36
C ALA A 258 23.42 -14.45 -6.77
N VAL A 259 24.20 -13.39 -6.55
CA VAL A 259 25.66 -13.42 -6.75
C VAL A 259 26.31 -14.11 -5.53
N ARG A 260 27.53 -14.62 -5.68
CA ARG A 260 28.28 -15.33 -4.62
C ARG A 260 28.21 -14.63 -3.26
N ASP A 261 28.52 -13.34 -3.20
CA ASP A 261 28.53 -12.59 -1.93
C ASP A 261 27.13 -12.49 -1.31
N GLU A 262 26.08 -12.42 -2.12
CA GLU A 262 24.71 -12.42 -1.63
C GLU A 262 24.31 -13.79 -1.09
N ILE A 263 24.77 -14.88 -1.72
CA ILE A 263 24.58 -16.24 -1.20
C ILE A 263 25.28 -16.39 0.15
N VAL A 264 26.54 -15.93 0.27
CA VAL A 264 27.27 -15.95 1.54
C VAL A 264 26.53 -15.12 2.59
N ARG A 265 25.92 -14.00 2.21
CA ARG A 265 25.11 -13.17 3.10
C ARG A 265 23.86 -13.89 3.58
N LEU A 266 23.14 -14.59 2.68
CA LEU A 266 21.96 -15.38 3.07
C LEU A 266 22.32 -16.43 4.12
N VAL A 267 23.47 -17.08 3.97
CA VAL A 267 23.98 -18.08 4.93
C VAL A 267 24.39 -17.45 6.26
N THR A 268 25.06 -16.29 6.24
CA THR A 268 25.56 -15.63 7.46
C THR A 268 24.49 -14.87 8.23
N THR A 269 23.39 -14.48 7.57
CA THR A 269 22.25 -13.80 8.22
C THR A 269 21.31 -14.80 8.91
N ASN A 270 21.61 -16.11 8.86
CA ASN A 270 20.77 -17.11 9.49
C ASN A 270 20.88 -17.00 11.03
N PRO A 271 19.78 -16.75 11.75
CA PRO A 271 19.81 -16.44 13.18
C PRO A 271 20.29 -17.62 14.04
N GLU A 272 20.25 -18.86 13.54
CA GLU A 272 20.81 -20.02 14.26
C GLU A 272 22.35 -20.01 14.32
N ALA A 273 23.04 -19.38 13.36
CA ALA A 273 24.50 -19.21 13.44
C ALA A 273 24.89 -18.10 14.43
N ALA A 274 24.02 -17.11 14.67
CA ALA A 274 24.26 -16.00 15.60
C ALA A 274 23.98 -16.36 17.07
N GLN A 275 23.21 -17.43 17.34
CA GLN A 275 22.92 -17.89 18.70
C GLN A 275 24.07 -18.71 19.34
N ALA A 276 25.06 -19.16 18.57
CA ALA A 276 26.20 -19.88 19.13
C ALA A 276 27.24 -18.96 19.81
N ASP A 277 27.33 -17.68 19.42
CA ASP A 277 28.44 -16.79 19.85
C ASP A 277 28.02 -15.46 20.52
N SER A 278 26.72 -15.23 20.78
CA SER A 278 26.28 -14.01 21.48
C SER A 278 25.64 -14.31 22.84
N VAL A 279 26.48 -14.66 23.82
CA VAL A 279 26.13 -14.45 25.24
C VAL A 279 26.17 -12.95 25.50
N LEU A 280 25.08 -12.25 25.18
CA LEU A 280 24.91 -10.87 25.63
C LEU A 280 24.82 -10.87 27.16
N PRO A 281 25.59 -10.02 27.87
CA PRO A 281 25.43 -9.87 29.32
C PRO A 281 24.02 -9.35 29.64
N PRO A 282 23.46 -9.70 30.81
CA PRO A 282 22.11 -9.29 31.17
C PRO A 282 22.02 -7.76 31.19
N LEU A 283 20.97 -7.24 30.54
CA LEU A 283 20.69 -5.81 30.50
C LEU A 283 20.59 -5.26 31.93
N PRO A 284 21.19 -4.10 32.22
CA PRO A 284 21.03 -3.45 33.52
C PRO A 284 19.54 -3.12 33.77
N PRO A 285 19.10 -3.13 35.03
CA PRO A 285 17.70 -2.87 35.36
C PRO A 285 17.25 -1.49 34.87
N LEU A 286 16.06 -1.45 34.28
CA LEU A 286 15.44 -0.21 33.81
C LEU A 286 15.30 0.79 34.96
N PRO A 287 15.63 2.08 34.75
CA PRO A 287 15.41 3.11 35.76
C PRO A 287 13.90 3.30 36.01
N PRO A 288 13.51 3.73 37.22
CA PRO A 288 12.11 3.92 37.59
C PRO A 288 11.42 4.99 36.72
N ILE A 289 10.17 4.71 36.36
CA ILE A 289 9.31 5.61 35.58
C ILE A 289 9.10 6.91 36.36
N GLY A 290 9.64 8.01 35.85
CA GLY A 290 9.47 9.35 36.45
C GLY A 290 10.64 10.33 36.29
N GLN A 291 11.80 9.90 35.78
CA GLN A 291 12.96 10.78 35.51
C GLN A 291 13.47 10.69 34.07
N LEU A 292 12.57 10.68 33.10
CA LEU A 292 12.94 10.90 31.69
C LEU A 292 12.90 12.39 31.40
N SER A 293 13.96 13.10 31.75
CA SER A 293 14.32 14.29 30.99
C SER A 293 14.71 13.79 29.59
N PRO A 294 14.14 14.31 28.49
CA PRO A 294 14.67 14.00 27.17
C PRO A 294 16.10 14.55 27.11
N GLN A 295 17.09 13.69 27.34
CA GLN A 295 18.44 13.95 26.89
C GLN A 295 18.37 13.83 25.37
N ILE A 296 18.12 14.97 24.73
CA ILE A 296 18.54 15.18 23.35
C ILE A 296 20.06 15.09 23.43
N VAL A 297 20.59 13.89 23.26
CA VAL A 297 21.98 13.73 22.86
C VAL A 297 22.02 14.34 21.46
N PRO A 298 22.69 15.48 21.24
CA PRO A 298 22.93 15.94 19.89
C PRO A 298 23.92 14.91 19.34
N THR A 299 23.42 13.93 18.58
CA THR A 299 24.28 13.15 17.71
C THR A 299 24.67 14.09 16.58
N THR A 300 25.63 14.99 16.85
CA THR A 300 26.41 15.67 15.82
C THR A 300 27.32 14.62 15.18
N SER A 301 26.71 13.70 14.45
CA SER A 301 27.36 13.01 13.34
C SER A 301 26.94 13.78 12.11
N THR A 302 27.75 14.77 11.73
CA THR A 302 27.81 15.30 10.37
C THR A 302 28.22 14.16 9.45
N VAL A 303 27.28 13.28 9.12
CA VAL A 303 27.37 12.42 7.95
C VAL A 303 26.57 13.19 6.91
N GLU A 304 27.27 13.86 6.00
CA GLU A 304 26.63 14.43 4.80
C GLU A 304 25.87 13.29 4.12
N GLU A 305 24.53 13.39 4.12
CA GLU A 305 23.69 12.24 3.85
C GLU A 305 23.79 11.82 2.38
N THR A 306 24.40 10.65 2.16
CA THR A 306 24.39 9.94 0.88
C THR A 306 22.95 9.64 0.44
N PRO A 307 22.65 9.59 -0.87
CA PRO A 307 21.33 9.22 -1.35
C PRO A 307 20.92 7.82 -0.87
N ARG A 308 19.63 7.61 -0.62
CA ARG A 308 19.06 6.35 -0.07
C ARG A 308 18.71 5.31 -1.14
N THR A 309 18.91 5.62 -2.40
CA THR A 309 18.66 4.73 -3.54
C THR A 309 19.77 4.86 -4.56
N GLY A 310 19.97 3.82 -5.38
CA GLY A 310 21.02 3.78 -6.40
C GLY A 310 22.18 2.90 -5.98
N VAL A 311 23.27 2.95 -6.76
CA VAL A 311 24.46 2.15 -6.52
C VAL A 311 25.74 2.94 -6.72
N GLU A 312 26.76 2.57 -5.98
CA GLU A 312 28.11 3.14 -6.06
C GLU A 312 29.10 2.05 -6.47
N ILE A 313 30.03 2.36 -7.37
CA ILE A 313 31.15 1.47 -7.69
C ILE A 313 32.36 1.92 -6.88
N VAL A 314 32.70 1.16 -5.85
CA VAL A 314 33.74 1.50 -4.86
C VAL A 314 35.13 1.17 -5.38
N GLU A 315 35.27 0.05 -6.08
CA GLU A 315 36.56 -0.44 -6.57
C GLU A 315 36.39 -1.21 -7.88
N SER A 316 37.39 -1.13 -8.76
CA SER A 316 37.44 -1.89 -10.01
C SER A 316 38.82 -2.51 -10.17
N GLU A 317 38.90 -3.83 -10.21
CA GLU A 317 40.15 -4.58 -10.35
C GLU A 317 40.14 -5.40 -11.64
N LYS A 318 41.20 -5.29 -12.45
CA LYS A 318 41.36 -6.09 -13.67
C LYS A 318 42.19 -7.33 -13.39
N ARG A 319 41.56 -8.51 -13.47
CA ARG A 319 42.25 -9.80 -13.30
C ARG A 319 42.12 -10.63 -14.58
N LYS A 320 43.26 -11.07 -15.13
CA LYS A 320 43.34 -11.95 -16.32
C LYS A 320 42.47 -11.49 -17.52
N GLY A 321 42.33 -10.17 -17.72
CA GLY A 321 41.56 -9.59 -18.82
C GLY A 321 40.07 -9.35 -18.53
N THR A 322 39.55 -9.78 -17.39
CA THR A 322 38.18 -9.51 -16.93
C THR A 322 38.18 -8.47 -15.82
N TYR A 323 37.28 -7.49 -15.91
CA TYR A 323 37.08 -6.48 -14.86
C TYR A 323 36.13 -7.03 -13.79
N TYR A 324 36.55 -6.88 -12.53
CA TYR A 324 35.78 -7.22 -11.34
C TYR A 324 35.54 -5.94 -10.56
N HIS A 325 34.28 -5.64 -10.30
CA HIS A 325 33.85 -4.44 -9.60
C HIS A 325 33.34 -4.79 -8.20
N THR A 326 33.57 -3.88 -7.28
CA THR A 326 32.94 -3.87 -5.95
C THR A 326 31.83 -2.83 -5.97
N VAL A 327 30.58 -3.29 -5.86
CA VAL A 327 29.39 -2.45 -5.96
C VAL A 327 28.77 -2.30 -4.57
N ARG A 328 28.49 -1.06 -4.16
CA ARG A 328 27.75 -0.74 -2.96
C ARG A 328 26.31 -0.38 -3.33
N ASP A 329 25.35 -1.13 -2.80
CA ASP A 329 23.92 -0.83 -2.94
C ASP A 329 23.48 0.14 -1.84
N LEU A 330 22.99 1.31 -2.24
CA LEU A 330 22.65 2.39 -1.32
C LEU A 330 21.31 2.17 -0.61
N ARG A 331 20.49 1.24 -1.09
CA ARG A 331 19.18 0.93 -0.49
C ARG A 331 19.32 0.24 0.87
N ASN A 332 20.35 -0.56 1.02
CA ASN A 332 20.61 -1.41 2.18
C ASN A 332 22.03 -1.23 2.75
N GLY A 333 22.90 -0.47 2.06
CA GLY A 333 24.29 -0.25 2.43
C GLY A 333 25.22 -1.42 2.13
N ASN A 334 24.75 -2.44 1.40
CA ASN A 334 25.51 -3.66 1.15
C ASN A 334 26.67 -3.41 0.21
N LEU A 335 27.77 -4.13 0.43
CA LEU A 335 28.98 -4.03 -0.37
C LEU A 335 29.28 -5.40 -0.97
N ILE A 336 29.14 -5.51 -2.30
CA ILE A 336 29.16 -6.78 -3.04
C ILE A 336 30.40 -6.82 -3.91
N LYS A 337 31.27 -7.80 -3.64
CA LYS A 337 32.57 -7.93 -4.31
C LYS A 337 32.50 -8.88 -5.51
N ASN A 338 33.42 -8.70 -6.44
CA ASN A 338 33.63 -9.57 -7.61
C ASN A 338 32.48 -9.58 -8.63
N VAL A 339 31.79 -8.45 -8.80
CA VAL A 339 30.73 -8.30 -9.81
C VAL A 339 31.37 -8.02 -11.18
N THR A 340 31.09 -8.84 -12.18
CA THR A 340 31.47 -8.60 -13.57
C THR A 340 30.31 -7.99 -14.37
N ARG A 341 30.59 -7.35 -15.51
CA ARG A 341 29.55 -6.86 -16.43
C ARG A 341 28.51 -7.92 -16.81
N SER A 342 28.92 -9.18 -16.99
CA SER A 342 28.00 -10.28 -17.33
C SER A 342 27.17 -10.79 -16.14
N SER A 343 27.65 -10.65 -14.91
CA SER A 343 26.93 -11.04 -13.69
C SER A 343 26.03 -9.92 -13.13
N ALA A 344 26.18 -8.70 -13.65
CA ALA A 344 25.53 -7.52 -13.12
C ALA A 344 24.05 -7.41 -13.55
N ARG A 345 23.18 -7.03 -12.60
CA ARG A 345 21.76 -6.70 -12.81
C ARG A 345 21.61 -5.45 -13.67
N LYS A 346 20.40 -5.09 -14.13
CA LYS A 346 20.19 -3.88 -14.97
C LYS A 346 20.86 -2.62 -14.44
N LEU A 347 20.66 -2.29 -13.15
CA LEU A 347 21.21 -1.09 -12.56
C LEU A 347 22.74 -1.17 -12.38
N TRP A 348 23.26 -2.31 -11.90
CA TRP A 348 24.69 -2.52 -11.72
C TRP A 348 25.42 -2.60 -13.06
N HIS A 349 24.81 -3.25 -14.05
CA HIS A 349 25.32 -3.37 -15.41
C HIS A 349 25.40 -2.00 -16.06
N TYR A 350 24.39 -1.16 -15.85
CA TYR A 350 24.43 0.23 -16.29
C TYR A 350 25.60 0.99 -15.65
N ALA A 351 25.73 0.95 -14.31
CA ALA A 351 26.81 1.63 -13.60
C ALA A 351 28.19 1.13 -14.07
N ILE A 352 28.38 -0.19 -14.20
CA ILE A 352 29.62 -0.80 -14.66
C ILE A 352 29.91 -0.41 -16.12
N THR A 353 28.88 -0.37 -16.98
CA THR A 353 29.03 0.03 -18.38
C THR A 353 29.50 1.49 -18.48
N ILE A 354 29.00 2.39 -17.65
CA ILE A 354 29.50 3.78 -17.62
C ILE A 354 30.96 3.81 -17.21
N VAL A 355 31.33 3.10 -16.15
CA VAL A 355 32.70 3.12 -15.63
C VAL A 355 33.68 2.47 -16.63
N GLU A 356 33.28 1.40 -17.32
CA GLU A 356 34.10 0.72 -18.32
C GLU A 356 34.19 1.46 -19.67
N GLU A 357 33.10 2.06 -20.16
CA GLU A 357 33.02 2.66 -21.51
C GLU A 357 33.22 4.19 -21.51
N GLY A 358 32.67 4.88 -20.51
CA GLY A 358 32.75 6.35 -20.38
C GLY A 358 33.94 6.83 -19.55
N GLY A 359 34.49 5.97 -18.69
CA GLY A 359 35.48 6.34 -17.68
C GLY A 359 34.87 7.17 -16.55
N VAL A 360 35.54 7.23 -15.40
CA VAL A 360 35.10 8.06 -14.27
C VAL A 360 35.25 9.54 -14.67
N PRO A 361 34.18 10.35 -14.65
CA PRO A 361 34.25 11.74 -15.09
C PRO A 361 35.21 12.52 -14.20
N LYS A 362 36.16 13.23 -14.83
CA LYS A 362 37.19 14.00 -14.12
C LYS A 362 36.53 15.13 -13.34
N ALA A 363 36.98 15.33 -12.09
CA ALA A 363 36.44 16.35 -11.18
C ALA A 363 36.35 17.77 -11.79
N SER A 364 37.20 18.08 -12.78
CA SER A 364 37.28 19.36 -13.49
C SER A 364 36.13 19.64 -14.47
N GLU A 365 35.41 18.60 -14.92
CA GLU A 365 34.34 18.71 -15.93
C GLU A 365 32.94 18.71 -15.29
N ILE A 366 32.88 18.59 -13.96
CA ILE A 366 31.63 18.45 -13.20
C ILE A 366 31.20 19.82 -12.64
N ALA A 367 29.93 20.18 -12.84
CA ALA A 367 29.33 21.38 -12.27
C ALA A 367 29.00 21.18 -10.78
N TRP A 368 29.98 21.39 -9.92
CA TRP A 368 29.83 21.28 -8.46
C TRP A 368 28.98 22.41 -7.87
N GLN A 369 28.03 22.05 -7.01
CA GLN A 369 27.35 22.99 -6.13
C GLN A 369 27.60 22.59 -4.66
N GLY A 370 28.59 23.21 -4.04
CA GLY A 370 29.08 22.78 -2.73
C GLY A 370 29.81 21.44 -2.84
N ASN A 371 29.38 20.45 -2.05
CA ASN A 371 29.97 19.12 -2.00
C ASN A 371 29.25 18.10 -2.90
N ILE A 372 28.26 18.52 -3.69
CA ILE A 372 27.43 17.62 -4.51
C ILE A 372 27.31 18.13 -5.95
N ALA A 373 27.09 17.22 -6.89
CA ALA A 373 26.93 17.51 -8.31
C ALA A 373 26.01 16.50 -9.01
N VAL A 374 25.35 16.95 -10.07
CA VAL A 374 24.54 16.10 -10.97
C VAL A 374 25.34 15.88 -12.24
N LEU A 375 25.51 14.61 -12.62
CA LEU A 375 26.27 14.21 -13.81
C LEU A 375 25.37 14.03 -15.02
N ASP A 376 24.28 13.29 -14.86
CA ASP A 376 23.30 13.05 -15.92
C ASP A 376 21.89 12.87 -15.33
N VAL A 377 20.89 13.24 -16.12
CA VAL A 377 19.48 13.11 -15.77
C VAL A 377 18.75 12.42 -16.91
N ARG A 378 18.21 11.23 -16.63
CA ARG A 378 17.52 10.43 -17.62
C ARG A 378 16.05 10.27 -17.24
N LYS A 379 15.18 10.63 -18.18
CA LYS A 379 13.72 10.52 -18.01
C LYS A 379 13.17 9.47 -18.97
N LYS A 380 12.43 8.50 -18.45
CA LYS A 380 11.66 7.54 -19.25
C LYS A 380 10.29 7.34 -18.64
N ASN A 381 9.25 7.78 -19.36
CA ASN A 381 7.86 7.84 -18.88
C ASN A 381 7.74 8.73 -17.62
N ASP A 382 7.08 8.23 -16.56
CA ASP A 382 6.94 8.91 -15.26
C ASP A 382 8.15 8.72 -14.33
N ASN A 383 9.16 7.92 -14.72
CA ASN A 383 10.33 7.67 -13.89
C ASN A 383 11.52 8.54 -14.31
N VAL A 384 12.15 9.19 -13.34
CA VAL A 384 13.39 9.94 -13.50
C VAL A 384 14.52 9.23 -12.73
N TRP A 385 15.66 9.07 -13.38
CA TRP A 385 16.89 8.56 -12.78
C TRP A 385 17.99 9.60 -12.86
N TYR A 386 18.71 9.77 -11.77
CA TYR A 386 19.81 10.71 -11.62
C TYR A 386 21.12 9.96 -11.42
N ASP A 387 22.15 10.41 -12.12
CA ASP A 387 23.53 10.03 -11.84
C ASP A 387 24.19 11.22 -11.12
N LEU A 388 24.70 10.99 -9.92
CA LEU A 388 25.12 12.02 -8.97
C LEU A 388 26.59 11.80 -8.57
N ALA A 389 27.25 12.87 -8.15
CA ALA A 389 28.57 12.82 -7.53
C ALA A 389 28.57 13.61 -6.22
N MET A 390 29.24 13.08 -5.20
CA MET A 390 29.43 13.75 -3.91
C MET A 390 30.90 13.73 -3.52
N ARG A 391 31.38 14.83 -2.96
CA ARG A 391 32.74 14.98 -2.47
C ARG A 391 32.72 14.91 -0.94
N GLU A 392 33.34 13.87 -0.40
CA GLU A 392 33.58 13.74 1.04
C GLU A 392 35.09 13.87 1.29
N GLY A 393 35.50 15.10 1.67
CA GLY A 393 36.92 15.44 1.83
C GLY A 393 37.71 15.35 0.51
N ASP A 394 38.62 14.39 0.43
CA ASP A 394 39.48 14.13 -0.75
C ASP A 394 38.97 12.97 -1.63
N THR A 395 37.88 12.31 -1.21
CA THR A 395 37.27 11.20 -1.96
C THR A 395 36.03 11.69 -2.70
N ILE A 396 35.87 11.25 -3.95
CA ILE A 396 34.68 11.52 -4.76
C ILE A 396 33.88 10.22 -4.88
N HIS A 397 32.64 10.26 -4.42
CA HIS A 397 31.67 9.18 -4.50
C HIS A 397 30.76 9.40 -5.71
N TYR A 398 30.62 8.39 -6.55
CA TYR A 398 29.79 8.42 -7.75
C TYR A 398 28.59 7.50 -7.56
N PHE A 399 27.39 8.06 -7.63
CA PHE A 399 26.13 7.34 -7.44
C PHE A 399 25.38 7.24 -8.77
N TYR A 400 24.98 6.03 -9.16
CA TYR A 400 24.34 5.77 -10.44
C TYR A 400 22.90 5.28 -10.25
N GLY A 401 21.99 5.81 -11.08
CA GLY A 401 20.57 5.44 -11.14
C GLY A 401 19.78 5.67 -9.86
N VAL A 402 20.02 6.81 -9.21
CA VAL A 402 19.27 7.30 -8.04
C VAL A 402 17.88 7.72 -8.49
N THR A 403 16.83 7.35 -7.75
CA THR A 403 15.43 7.70 -8.06
C THR A 403 14.93 8.82 -7.15
N ASP A 404 13.84 9.51 -7.55
CA ASP A 404 13.23 10.61 -6.79
C ASP A 404 12.96 10.28 -5.32
N SER A 405 12.56 9.03 -5.04
CA SER A 405 12.27 8.53 -3.69
C SER A 405 13.49 8.42 -2.76
N GLY A 406 14.71 8.46 -3.30
CA GLY A 406 15.95 8.35 -2.53
C GLY A 406 16.77 9.63 -2.44
N LEU A 407 16.24 10.76 -2.93
CA LEU A 407 16.86 12.07 -2.82
C LEU A 407 16.47 12.72 -1.50
N ASN A 408 17.44 13.21 -0.75
CA ASN A 408 17.18 14.00 0.46
C ASN A 408 16.95 15.48 0.08
N ASP A 409 16.45 16.29 1.01
CA ASP A 409 16.07 17.70 0.78
C ASP A 409 17.20 18.54 0.12
N ASN A 410 18.47 18.26 0.46
CA ASN A 410 19.63 18.93 -0.13
C ASN A 410 19.85 18.58 -1.62
N TRP A 411 19.57 17.33 -2.01
CA TRP A 411 19.68 16.88 -3.39
C TRP A 411 18.51 17.38 -4.24
N LEU A 412 17.30 17.40 -3.67
CA LEU A 412 16.11 17.96 -4.30
C LEU A 412 16.28 19.46 -4.59
N ALA A 413 16.80 20.23 -3.62
CA ALA A 413 17.07 21.65 -3.79
C ALA A 413 18.11 21.97 -4.89
N LEU A 414 19.04 21.04 -5.15
CA LEU A 414 20.02 21.17 -6.22
C LEU A 414 19.38 20.86 -7.59
N ILE A 415 18.57 19.81 -7.68
CA ILE A 415 17.87 19.43 -8.91
C ILE A 415 16.84 20.51 -9.32
N GLU A 416 16.16 21.15 -8.36
CA GLU A 416 15.27 22.29 -8.64
C GLU A 416 16.00 23.53 -9.15
N LYS A 417 17.26 23.75 -8.75
CA LYS A 417 18.09 24.88 -9.24
C LYS A 417 18.76 24.62 -10.58
N ALA A 418 18.93 23.36 -10.96
CA ALA A 418 19.53 22.95 -12.22
C ALA A 418 18.52 22.95 -13.40
N HIS A 419 17.23 23.10 -13.10
CA HIS A 419 16.14 23.12 -14.07
C HIS A 419 15.69 24.52 -14.50
#